data_AF-A0A7C9LWK1-F1
#
_entry.id   AF-A0A7C9LWK1-F1
#
_cell.length_a   1.000
_cell.length_b   1.000
_cell.length_c   1.000
_cell.angle_alpha   90.00
_cell.angle_beta   90.00
_cell.angle_gamma   90.00
#
_symmetry.space_group_name_H-M   'P 1'
#
loop_
_entity.id
_entity.type
_entity.pdbx_description
1 polymer ?
#
loop_
_entity_poly.entity_id
_entity_poly.type
_entity_poly.pdbx_seq_one_letter_code
_entity_poly.pdbx_strand_id
1 'polypeptide(L)'
;MKYYWFIFCKTDLLLEKVGNNYTIPLSEEPPIALRPWTHVMNIGPTEDGTEVKAFMIDSPVTDNPNYEMCGLRPSFYLLSTELYLKAGKCHELLYWDQNTKFCGVCGAPMKMHTDISKRCTNCAKEVWPQLATAIIVLVHKGDEVLLVHARNFKSDFFGLVAGFVETGETLEEAVHREVAEETGIKIKNLRYFGSQPWPYPCGLMVGFNADYDGGDLQLQQSEISKGAWFTKENLPNIPERLSIARMILDDWINQTSI
;
A
#
# COMPACT_ATOMS: atom_id res chain seq x y z
N MET A 1 27.78 12.11 -9.53
CA MET A 1 27.03 11.38 -8.47
C MET A 1 25.86 10.70 -9.14
N LYS A 2 25.66 9.40 -8.91
CA LYS A 2 24.56 8.64 -9.52
C LYS A 2 23.31 8.71 -8.65
N TYR A 3 22.15 8.63 -9.29
CA TYR A 3 20.84 8.59 -8.66
C TYR A 3 20.07 7.36 -9.13
N TYR A 4 19.29 6.76 -8.24
CA TYR A 4 18.18 5.92 -8.67
C TYR A 4 17.05 6.79 -9.22
N TRP A 5 16.58 6.46 -10.41
CA TRP A 5 15.53 7.19 -11.11
C TRP A 5 14.23 6.39 -11.11
N PHE A 6 13.32 6.70 -10.18
CA PHE A 6 11.99 6.12 -10.13
C PHE A 6 11.05 6.89 -11.06
N ILE A 7 10.84 6.35 -12.25
CA ILE A 7 10.09 7.00 -13.33
C ILE A 7 8.77 6.28 -13.50
N PHE A 8 7.67 7.02 -13.40
CA PHE A 8 6.32 6.45 -13.47
C PHE A 8 5.53 6.98 -14.65
N CYS A 9 4.76 6.11 -15.30
CA CYS A 9 3.70 6.48 -16.23
C CYS A 9 2.37 5.96 -15.67
N LYS A 10 1.52 6.86 -15.18
CA LYS A 10 0.38 6.49 -14.31
C LYS A 10 0.89 5.67 -13.11
N THR A 11 0.51 4.40 -12.99
CA THR A 11 0.93 3.50 -11.90
C THR A 11 2.10 2.60 -12.28
N ASP A 12 2.53 2.62 -13.55
CA ASP A 12 3.56 1.73 -14.05
C ASP A 12 4.93 2.37 -13.83
N LEU A 13 5.85 1.59 -13.30
CA LEU A 13 7.23 1.94 -13.00
C LEU A 13 8.15 1.49 -14.14
N LEU A 14 9.08 2.36 -14.52
CA LEU A 14 10.15 2.04 -15.46
C LEU A 14 11.22 1.20 -14.76
N LEU A 15 11.44 -0.02 -15.26
CA LEU A 15 12.49 -0.92 -14.82
C LEU A 15 13.63 -0.96 -15.84
N GLU A 16 14.85 -1.14 -15.38
CA GLU A 16 16.04 -1.42 -16.19
C GLU A 16 16.34 -2.92 -16.20
N LYS A 17 16.54 -3.48 -17.40
CA LYS A 17 16.95 -4.88 -17.60
C LYS A 17 18.45 -5.02 -17.39
N VAL A 18 18.85 -5.92 -16.49
CA VAL A 18 20.26 -6.25 -16.23
C VAL A 18 20.43 -7.77 -16.35
N GLY A 19 20.82 -8.22 -17.54
CA GLY A 19 20.84 -9.65 -17.88
C GLY A 19 19.43 -10.22 -17.87
N ASN A 20 19.17 -11.20 -16.99
CA ASN A 20 17.85 -11.81 -16.80
C ASN A 20 17.07 -11.20 -15.62
N ASN A 21 17.62 -10.18 -14.97
CA ASN A 21 17.02 -9.53 -13.79
C ASN A 21 16.57 -8.10 -14.11
N TYR A 22 15.84 -7.50 -13.17
CA TYR A 22 15.40 -6.12 -13.23
C TYR A 22 15.94 -5.30 -12.06
N THR A 23 16.12 -4.00 -12.30
CA THR A 23 16.48 -3.01 -11.28
C THR A 23 15.82 -1.66 -11.61
N ILE A 24 16.07 -0.65 -10.79
CA ILE A 24 15.74 0.74 -11.07
C ILE A 24 16.91 1.41 -11.81
N PRO A 25 16.67 2.21 -12.87
CA PRO A 25 17.73 2.90 -13.59
C PRO A 25 18.65 3.69 -12.66
N LEU A 26 19.96 3.46 -12.78
CA LEU A 26 21.01 4.08 -11.94
C LEU A 26 22.03 4.85 -12.80
N SER A 27 21.91 6.18 -12.84
CA SER A 27 22.72 7.04 -13.70
C SER A 27 22.90 8.44 -13.11
N GLU A 28 23.87 9.21 -13.60
CA GLU A 28 24.07 10.60 -13.15
C GLU A 28 22.97 11.53 -13.67
N GLU A 29 22.55 11.31 -14.93
CA GLU A 29 21.50 12.05 -15.62
C GLU A 29 20.26 11.17 -15.80
N PRO A 30 19.05 11.76 -15.97
CA PRO A 30 17.83 10.98 -16.15
C PRO A 30 17.94 10.13 -17.43
N PRO A 31 17.55 8.84 -17.38
CA PRO A 31 17.64 7.95 -18.55
C PRO A 31 16.64 8.29 -19.66
N ILE A 32 15.68 9.18 -19.38
CA ILE A 32 14.64 9.65 -20.29
C ILE A 32 14.67 11.17 -20.34
N ALA A 33 14.46 11.74 -21.52
CA ALA A 33 14.41 13.19 -21.72
C ALA A 33 13.27 13.83 -20.90
N LEU A 34 13.62 14.85 -20.12
CA LEU A 34 12.65 15.60 -19.31
C LEU A 34 11.93 16.65 -20.16
N ARG A 35 10.63 16.83 -19.91
CA ARG A 35 9.89 17.97 -20.47
C ARG A 35 10.15 19.21 -19.60
N PRO A 36 10.02 20.44 -20.15
CA PRO A 36 10.27 21.67 -19.38
C PRO A 36 9.41 21.82 -18.12
N TRP A 37 8.26 21.15 -18.07
CA TRP A 37 7.33 21.16 -16.94
C TRP A 37 7.39 19.91 -16.05
N THR A 38 8.33 18.98 -16.30
CA THR A 38 8.50 17.80 -15.46
C THR A 38 9.07 18.22 -14.10
N HIS A 39 8.29 18.02 -13.04
CA HIS A 39 8.77 18.19 -11.69
C HIS A 39 9.51 16.92 -11.26
N VAL A 40 10.82 17.04 -11.03
CA VAL A 40 11.65 15.97 -10.49
C VAL A 40 11.78 16.17 -8.98
N MET A 41 11.25 15.23 -8.21
CA MET A 41 11.32 15.24 -6.75
C MET A 41 12.60 14.58 -6.26
N ASN A 42 13.24 15.17 -5.25
CA ASN A 42 14.26 14.48 -4.46
C ASN A 42 13.56 13.64 -3.40
N ILE A 43 13.93 12.38 -3.29
CA ILE A 43 13.38 11.44 -2.31
C ILE A 43 14.56 10.99 -1.45
N GLY A 44 14.33 10.87 -0.13
CA GLY A 44 15.40 10.45 0.78
C GLY A 44 16.10 9.17 0.31
N PRO A 45 17.43 9.07 0.51
CA PRO A 45 18.28 8.04 -0.10
C PRO A 45 17.88 6.61 0.30
N THR A 46 18.38 5.63 -0.43
CA THR A 46 18.34 4.20 -0.06
C THR A 46 19.16 3.93 1.20
N GLU A 47 19.05 2.73 1.77
CA GLU A 47 19.75 2.38 3.01
C GLU A 47 21.27 2.41 2.84
N ASP A 48 21.76 2.10 1.63
CA ASP A 48 23.16 2.19 1.24
C ASP A 48 23.65 3.63 0.96
N GLY A 49 22.77 4.63 1.10
CA GLY A 49 23.08 6.04 0.87
C GLY A 49 22.99 6.50 -0.58
N THR A 50 22.52 5.66 -1.51
CA THR A 50 22.31 6.10 -2.91
C THR A 50 21.16 7.10 -3.00
N GLU A 51 21.43 8.25 -3.61
CA GLU A 51 20.45 9.32 -3.79
C GLU A 51 19.32 8.92 -4.73
N VAL A 52 18.11 9.41 -4.47
CA VAL A 52 16.90 9.00 -5.18
C VAL A 52 16.17 10.20 -5.78
N LYS A 53 15.78 10.06 -7.05
CA LYS A 53 14.91 11.00 -7.75
C LYS A 53 13.70 10.29 -8.31
N ALA A 54 12.57 10.98 -8.30
CA ALA A 54 11.32 10.46 -8.83
C ALA A 54 10.57 11.49 -9.68
N PHE A 55 9.96 11.04 -10.77
CA PHE A 55 9.10 11.88 -11.60
C PHE A 55 8.09 11.07 -12.42
N MET A 56 7.11 11.78 -12.97
CA MET A 56 6.07 11.22 -13.82
C MET A 56 6.31 11.59 -15.29
N ILE A 57 6.04 10.65 -16.19
CA ILE A 57 6.03 10.84 -17.64
C ILE A 57 4.62 10.65 -18.19
N ASP A 58 4.34 11.31 -19.32
CA ASP A 58 3.01 11.34 -19.92
C ASP A 58 2.70 10.10 -20.78
N SER A 59 3.74 9.43 -21.28
CA SER A 59 3.65 8.25 -22.15
C SER A 59 4.62 7.18 -21.68
N PRO A 60 4.27 5.88 -21.79
CA PRO A 60 5.17 4.79 -21.43
C PRO A 60 6.40 4.77 -22.34
N VAL A 61 7.54 4.33 -21.81
CA VAL A 61 8.75 4.09 -22.59
C VAL A 61 8.62 2.75 -23.31
N THR A 62 8.72 2.76 -24.64
CA THR A 62 8.53 1.56 -25.48
C THR A 62 9.60 1.38 -26.54
N ASP A 63 10.45 2.39 -26.74
CA ASP A 63 11.43 2.51 -27.81
C ASP A 63 12.86 2.13 -27.39
N ASN A 64 13.05 1.70 -26.14
CA ASN A 64 14.34 1.25 -25.63
C ASN A 64 14.26 -0.17 -25.06
N PRO A 65 14.97 -1.16 -25.65
CA PRO A 65 14.89 -2.55 -25.20
C PRO A 65 15.50 -2.80 -23.82
N ASN A 66 16.31 -1.87 -23.29
CA ASN A 66 16.88 -1.96 -21.95
C ASN A 66 15.87 -1.61 -20.86
N TYR A 67 14.73 -1.01 -21.21
CA TYR A 67 13.72 -0.60 -20.26
C TYR A 67 12.40 -1.33 -20.46
N GLU A 68 11.65 -1.48 -19.36
CA GLU A 68 10.31 -2.06 -19.37
C GLU A 68 9.39 -1.33 -18.41
N MET A 69 8.17 -1.05 -18.85
CA MET A 69 7.12 -0.54 -17.97
C MET A 69 6.46 -1.72 -17.24
N CYS A 70 6.44 -1.66 -15.92
CA CYS A 70 5.86 -2.69 -15.07
C CYS A 70 4.92 -2.05 -14.04
N GLY A 71 3.73 -2.61 -13.83
CA GLY A 71 2.86 -2.14 -12.76
C GLY A 71 3.57 -2.18 -11.40
N LEU A 72 3.38 -1.16 -10.57
CA LEU A 72 4.05 -1.07 -9.26
C LEU A 72 3.86 -2.35 -8.43
N ARG A 73 2.65 -2.89 -8.35
CA ARG A 73 2.37 -4.12 -7.59
C ARG A 73 3.10 -5.35 -8.16
N PRO A 74 2.99 -5.70 -9.46
CA PRO A 74 3.79 -6.76 -10.07
C PRO A 74 5.30 -6.60 -9.90
N SER A 75 5.83 -5.37 -9.82
CA SER A 75 7.27 -5.13 -9.67
C SER A 75 7.87 -5.74 -8.39
N PHE A 76 7.05 -6.07 -7.39
CA PHE A 76 7.46 -6.82 -6.19
C PHE A 76 8.18 -8.13 -6.53
N TYR A 77 7.77 -8.81 -7.61
CA TYR A 77 8.38 -10.08 -8.03
C TYR A 77 9.65 -9.91 -8.87
N LEU A 78 9.99 -8.67 -9.24
CA LEU A 78 11.10 -8.34 -10.13
C LEU A 78 12.22 -7.55 -9.42
N LEU A 79 11.87 -6.79 -8.38
CA LEU A 79 12.78 -5.93 -7.63
C LEU A 79 13.19 -6.56 -6.29
N SER A 80 14.29 -6.06 -5.73
CA SER A 80 14.59 -6.29 -4.31
C SER A 80 13.51 -5.63 -3.44
N THR A 81 13.30 -6.16 -2.23
CA THR A 81 12.35 -5.59 -1.26
C THR A 81 12.61 -4.11 -1.01
N GLU A 82 13.88 -3.70 -0.88
CA GLU A 82 14.27 -2.30 -0.67
C GLU A 82 13.81 -1.40 -1.83
N LEU A 83 14.12 -1.77 -3.08
CA LEU A 83 13.75 -0.99 -4.26
C LEU A 83 12.24 -0.95 -4.47
N TYR A 84 11.54 -2.05 -4.19
CA TYR A 84 10.08 -2.09 -4.25
C TYR A 84 9.44 -1.14 -3.21
N LEU A 85 9.89 -1.18 -1.96
CA LEU A 85 9.39 -0.28 -0.91
C LEU A 85 9.71 1.18 -1.23
N LYS A 86 10.90 1.45 -1.78
CA LYS A 86 11.28 2.78 -2.26
C LYS A 86 10.40 3.23 -3.43
N ALA A 87 10.07 2.35 -4.37
CA ALA A 87 9.16 2.64 -5.46
C ALA A 87 7.77 3.03 -4.94
N GLY A 88 7.24 2.29 -3.95
CA GLY A 88 6.00 2.64 -3.27
C GLY A 88 6.01 4.06 -2.71
N LYS A 89 7.05 4.40 -1.94
CA LYS A 89 7.24 5.75 -1.39
C LYS A 89 7.32 6.83 -2.48
N CYS A 90 8.05 6.56 -3.57
CA CYS A 90 8.17 7.50 -4.68
C CYS A 90 6.81 7.76 -5.34
N HIS A 91 6.04 6.70 -5.59
CA HIS A 91 4.71 6.80 -6.18
C HIS A 91 3.74 7.59 -5.28
N GLU A 92 3.75 7.34 -3.97
CA GLU A 92 2.93 8.07 -2.99
C GLU A 92 3.23 9.58 -2.99
N LEU A 93 4.52 9.94 -2.98
CA LEU A 93 4.94 11.34 -2.97
C LEU A 93 4.60 12.06 -4.28
N LEU A 94 4.78 11.38 -5.43
CA LEU A 94 4.36 11.91 -6.73
C LEU A 94 2.83 12.07 -6.81
N TYR A 95 2.08 11.09 -6.32
CA TYR A 95 0.63 11.18 -6.25
C TYR A 95 0.18 12.35 -5.37
N TRP A 96 0.75 12.51 -4.17
CA TRP A 96 0.45 13.64 -3.29
C TRP A 96 0.79 14.99 -3.93
N ASP A 97 1.95 15.09 -4.60
CA ASP A 97 2.36 16.30 -5.32
C ASP A 97 1.34 16.68 -6.40
N GLN A 98 0.92 15.72 -7.21
CA GLN A 98 -0.06 15.94 -8.28
C GLN A 98 -1.45 16.31 -7.78
N ASN A 99 -1.87 15.82 -6.62
CA ASN A 99 -3.21 16.03 -6.07
C ASN A 99 -3.30 17.22 -5.09
N THR A 100 -2.17 17.79 -4.67
CA THR A 100 -2.11 18.92 -3.74
C THR A 100 -1.65 20.20 -4.45
N LYS A 101 -2.37 20.61 -5.51
CA LYS A 101 -2.02 21.79 -6.33
C LYS A 101 -2.58 23.11 -5.78
N PHE A 102 -3.71 23.05 -5.07
CA PHE A 102 -4.41 24.23 -4.55
C PHE A 102 -4.71 24.05 -3.06
N CYS A 103 -4.76 25.17 -2.34
CA CYS A 103 -4.99 25.18 -0.90
C CYS A 103 -6.45 24.86 -0.57
N GLY A 104 -6.68 23.80 0.20
CA GLY A 104 -8.03 23.44 0.67
C GLY A 104 -8.70 24.45 1.62
N VAL A 105 -8.02 25.55 2.02
CA VAL A 105 -8.59 26.61 2.85
C VAL A 105 -9.01 27.83 2.03
N CYS A 106 -8.16 28.29 1.10
CA CYS A 106 -8.39 29.55 0.38
C CYS A 106 -8.33 29.44 -1.15
N GLY A 107 -8.11 28.24 -1.70
CA GLY A 107 -8.05 28.01 -3.15
C GLY A 107 -6.77 28.47 -3.86
N ALA A 108 -5.88 29.23 -3.20
CA ALA A 108 -4.63 29.69 -3.80
C ALA A 108 -3.66 28.52 -4.09
N PRO A 109 -2.73 28.66 -5.07
CA PRO A 109 -1.74 27.63 -5.37
C PRO A 109 -0.89 27.20 -4.17
N MET A 110 -0.54 25.92 -4.14
CA MET A 110 0.44 25.34 -3.22
C MET A 110 1.81 25.27 -3.89
N LYS A 111 2.89 25.54 -3.15
CA LYS A 111 4.27 25.37 -3.62
C LYS A 111 5.06 24.49 -2.66
N MET A 112 6.03 23.73 -3.16
CA MET A 112 6.95 22.98 -2.30
C MET A 112 7.65 23.95 -1.32
N HIS A 113 7.72 23.56 -0.06
CA HIS A 113 8.44 24.28 0.99
C HIS A 113 9.64 23.49 1.51
N THR A 114 9.50 22.16 1.59
CA THR A 114 10.56 21.18 1.82
C THR A 114 10.40 20.05 0.79
N ASP A 115 11.22 19.00 0.84
CA ASP A 115 11.06 17.82 -0.03
C ASP A 115 9.74 17.05 0.21
N ILE A 116 9.14 17.20 1.39
CA ILE A 116 7.91 16.49 1.79
C ILE A 116 6.82 17.42 2.35
N SER A 117 6.87 18.72 2.03
CA SER A 117 5.82 19.66 2.44
C SER A 117 5.53 20.72 1.39
N LYS A 118 4.29 21.19 1.37
CA LYS A 118 3.85 22.31 0.54
C LYS A 118 3.27 23.42 1.40
N ARG A 119 3.58 24.66 1.04
CA ARG A 119 3.03 25.86 1.67
C ARG A 119 2.18 26.66 0.68
N CYS A 120 1.02 27.11 1.13
CA CYS A 120 0.13 27.96 0.35
C CYS A 120 0.78 29.32 0.09
N THR A 121 0.64 29.83 -1.14
CA THR A 121 1.20 31.13 -1.54
C THR A 121 0.46 32.34 -0.96
N ASN A 122 -0.73 32.14 -0.39
CA ASN A 122 -1.58 33.21 0.13
C ASN A 122 -1.71 33.16 1.66
N CYS A 123 -2.32 32.10 2.21
CA CYS A 123 -2.59 32.01 3.65
C CYS A 123 -1.48 31.33 4.47
N ALA A 124 -0.35 30.98 3.84
CA ALA A 124 0.79 30.29 4.45
C ALA A 124 0.49 28.93 5.12
N LYS A 125 -0.71 28.34 4.95
CA LYS A 125 -1.01 26.97 5.39
C LYS A 125 0.01 26.01 4.80
N GLU A 126 0.63 25.23 5.67
CA GLU A 126 1.52 24.14 5.29
C GLU A 126 0.82 22.80 5.42
N VAL A 127 1.14 21.87 4.51
CA VAL A 127 0.61 20.52 4.49
C VAL A 127 1.72 19.54 4.14
N TRP A 128 1.57 18.32 4.66
CA TRP A 128 2.43 17.16 4.40
C TRP A 128 1.59 16.05 3.75
N PRO A 129 2.21 15.04 3.13
CA PRO A 129 1.52 13.82 2.72
C PRO A 129 0.74 13.21 3.89
N GLN A 130 -0.51 12.82 3.64
CA GLN A 130 -1.38 12.15 4.61
C GLN A 130 -1.59 10.70 4.16
N LEU A 131 -1.45 9.77 5.10
CA LEU A 131 -1.70 8.35 4.85
C LEU A 131 -3.11 8.01 5.32
N ALA A 132 -3.89 7.33 4.48
CA ALA A 132 -5.11 6.71 4.93
C ALA A 132 -4.76 5.47 5.77
N THR A 133 -5.13 5.46 7.06
CA THR A 133 -4.89 4.32 7.93
C THR A 133 -6.06 3.35 7.84
N ALA A 134 -5.75 2.07 7.64
CA ALA A 134 -6.72 0.99 7.65
C ALA A 134 -6.24 -0.12 8.58
N ILE A 135 -7.18 -0.77 9.26
CA ILE A 135 -6.90 -1.97 10.04
C ILE A 135 -7.15 -3.20 9.18
N ILE A 136 -6.53 -4.31 9.54
CA ILE A 136 -6.80 -5.64 8.98
C ILE A 136 -6.62 -6.68 10.08
N VAL A 137 -7.57 -7.62 10.22
CA VAL A 137 -7.58 -8.52 11.37
C VAL A 137 -7.85 -9.98 10.99
N LEU A 138 -7.02 -10.88 11.50
CA LEU A 138 -7.29 -12.32 11.50
C LEU A 138 -8.05 -12.70 12.77
N VAL A 139 -9.28 -13.18 12.63
CA VAL A 139 -10.13 -13.60 13.76
C VAL A 139 -10.03 -15.11 13.94
N HIS A 140 -9.62 -15.54 15.14
CA HIS A 140 -9.43 -16.94 15.53
C HIS A 140 -10.64 -17.50 16.28
N LYS A 141 -11.02 -18.74 15.98
CA LYS A 141 -12.07 -19.50 16.69
C LYS A 141 -11.65 -20.96 16.82
N GLY A 142 -10.99 -21.29 17.92
CA GLY A 142 -10.35 -22.61 18.07
C GLY A 142 -9.27 -22.79 17.00
N ASP A 143 -9.37 -23.85 16.21
CA ASP A 143 -8.43 -24.15 15.12
C ASP A 143 -8.85 -23.52 13.77
N GLU A 144 -9.94 -22.75 13.76
CA GLU A 144 -10.45 -22.06 12.57
C GLU A 144 -10.13 -20.57 12.59
N VAL A 145 -10.06 -19.98 11.39
CA VAL A 145 -10.00 -18.53 11.20
C VAL A 145 -11.10 -18.05 10.26
N LEU A 146 -11.59 -16.83 10.47
CA LEU A 146 -12.56 -16.21 9.57
C LEU A 146 -11.85 -15.60 8.37
N LEU A 147 -12.28 -15.99 7.16
CA LEU A 147 -11.87 -15.33 5.92
C LEU A 147 -13.11 -14.84 5.16
N VAL A 148 -12.97 -13.69 4.51
CA VAL A 148 -14.05 -13.00 3.79
C VAL A 148 -13.65 -12.68 2.35
N HIS A 149 -14.62 -12.66 1.44
CA HIS A 149 -14.43 -12.26 0.04
C HIS A 149 -15.20 -10.97 -0.24
N ALA A 150 -14.46 -9.86 -0.36
CA ALA A 150 -15.06 -8.56 -0.66
C ALA A 150 -15.71 -8.57 -2.05
N ARG A 151 -16.90 -7.99 -2.14
CA ARG A 151 -17.74 -7.97 -3.34
C ARG A 151 -17.07 -7.27 -4.52
N ASN A 152 -16.25 -6.26 -4.25
CA ASN A 152 -15.59 -5.44 -5.26
C ASN A 152 -14.30 -6.06 -5.82
N PHE A 153 -13.80 -7.16 -5.24
CA PHE A 153 -12.63 -7.86 -5.80
C PHE A 153 -13.02 -8.72 -7.00
N LYS A 154 -12.28 -8.56 -8.10
CA LYS A 154 -12.41 -9.39 -9.31
C LYS A 154 -11.74 -10.76 -9.17
N SER A 155 -10.83 -10.88 -8.21
CA SER A 155 -10.07 -12.10 -7.90
C SER A 155 -10.82 -12.93 -6.87
N ASP A 156 -10.86 -14.25 -7.05
CA ASP A 156 -11.57 -15.20 -6.18
C ASP A 156 -10.76 -15.59 -4.93
N PHE A 157 -10.01 -14.66 -4.33
CA PHE A 157 -9.30 -14.91 -3.08
C PHE A 157 -10.14 -14.47 -1.88
N PHE A 158 -10.03 -15.19 -0.76
CA PHE A 158 -10.57 -14.77 0.52
C PHE A 158 -9.48 -14.05 1.31
N GLY A 159 -9.78 -12.83 1.74
CA GLY A 159 -8.93 -12.00 2.57
C GLY A 159 -9.38 -12.00 4.04
N LEU A 160 -8.82 -11.06 4.77
CA LEU A 160 -9.19 -10.77 6.15
C LEU A 160 -10.18 -9.59 6.18
N VAL A 161 -10.88 -9.42 7.30
CA VAL A 161 -11.69 -8.21 7.54
C VAL A 161 -10.75 -7.02 7.62
N ALA A 162 -11.04 -5.95 6.89
CA ALA A 162 -10.21 -4.77 6.81
C ALA A 162 -11.04 -3.53 6.48
N GLY A 163 -10.74 -2.41 7.12
CA GLY A 163 -11.42 -1.15 6.84
C GLY A 163 -10.69 0.06 7.39
N PHE A 164 -11.17 1.24 7.00
CA PHE A 164 -10.51 2.49 7.33
C PHE A 164 -10.77 2.90 8.78
N VAL A 165 -9.78 3.53 9.40
CA VAL A 165 -9.95 4.14 10.72
C VAL A 165 -10.72 5.45 10.56
N GLU A 166 -11.79 5.65 11.32
CA GLU A 166 -12.57 6.89 11.26
C GLU A 166 -12.00 7.98 12.16
N THR A 167 -12.46 9.21 11.95
CA THR A 167 -12.03 10.35 12.77
C THR A 167 -12.53 10.20 14.19
N GLY A 168 -11.61 10.18 15.15
CA GLY A 168 -11.94 10.05 16.58
C GLY A 168 -11.90 8.62 17.11
N GLU A 169 -11.60 7.63 16.26
CA GLU A 169 -11.42 6.24 16.67
C GLU A 169 -9.96 5.91 17.00
N THR A 170 -9.75 5.00 17.95
CA THR A 170 -8.48 4.26 18.06
C THR A 170 -8.42 3.14 17.01
N LEU A 171 -7.23 2.56 16.82
CA LEU A 171 -7.08 1.38 15.95
C LEU A 171 -7.92 0.21 16.45
N GLU A 172 -7.95 0.01 17.77
CA GLU A 172 -8.71 -1.06 18.42
C GLU A 172 -10.21 -0.88 18.21
N GLU A 173 -10.72 0.34 18.38
CA GLU A 173 -12.13 0.67 18.12
C GLU A 173 -12.51 0.38 16.66
N ALA A 174 -11.66 0.78 15.70
CA ALA A 174 -11.87 0.48 14.30
C ALA A 174 -11.90 -1.03 14.02
N VAL A 175 -11.01 -1.83 14.64
CA VAL A 175 -11.04 -3.30 14.47
C VAL A 175 -12.36 -3.88 14.99
N HIS A 176 -12.83 -3.43 16.16
CA HIS A 176 -14.10 -3.89 16.71
C HIS A 176 -15.30 -3.48 15.84
N ARG A 177 -15.32 -2.24 15.32
CA ARG A 177 -16.37 -1.73 14.43
C ARG A 177 -16.42 -2.52 13.13
N GLU A 178 -15.32 -2.60 12.40
CA GLU A 178 -15.27 -3.26 11.08
C GLU A 178 -15.69 -4.74 11.16
N VAL A 179 -15.21 -5.46 12.19
CA VAL A 179 -15.62 -6.87 12.39
C VAL A 179 -17.11 -6.99 12.70
N ALA A 180 -17.65 -6.11 13.55
CA ALA A 180 -19.07 -6.12 13.88
C ALA A 180 -19.95 -5.75 12.67
N GLU A 181 -19.56 -4.74 11.90
CA GLU A 181 -20.30 -4.25 10.73
C GLU A 181 -20.30 -5.27 9.58
N GLU A 182 -19.13 -5.80 9.21
CA GLU A 182 -19.01 -6.67 8.04
C GLU A 182 -19.50 -8.10 8.29
N THR A 183 -19.42 -8.57 9.54
CA THR A 183 -19.58 -10.00 9.86
C THR A 183 -20.58 -10.31 10.97
N GLY A 184 -21.03 -9.31 11.73
CA GLY A 184 -21.98 -9.48 12.83
C GLY A 184 -21.43 -10.15 14.10
N ILE A 185 -20.14 -10.50 14.13
CA ILE A 185 -19.50 -11.17 15.28
C ILE A 185 -18.84 -10.18 16.22
N LYS A 186 -18.57 -10.64 17.45
CA LYS A 186 -17.78 -9.94 18.46
C LYS A 186 -16.43 -10.61 18.62
N ILE A 187 -15.44 -9.80 18.96
CA ILE A 187 -14.06 -10.24 19.18
C ILE A 187 -13.52 -9.72 20.51
N LYS A 188 -12.44 -10.33 20.98
CA LYS A 188 -11.68 -9.94 22.18
C LYS A 188 -10.19 -10.26 21.99
N ASN A 189 -9.40 -9.96 23.02
CA ASN A 189 -7.97 -10.29 23.08
C ASN A 189 -7.20 -9.79 21.84
N LEU A 190 -7.43 -8.54 21.45
CA LEU A 190 -6.80 -7.96 20.28
C LEU A 190 -5.28 -7.89 20.47
N ARG A 191 -4.53 -8.32 19.46
CA ARG A 191 -3.06 -8.40 19.45
C ARG A 191 -2.52 -7.78 18.18
N TYR A 192 -1.69 -6.75 18.31
CA TYR A 192 -0.99 -6.15 17.18
C TYR A 192 -0.05 -7.17 16.52
N PHE A 193 -0.06 -7.22 15.20
CA PHE A 193 0.83 -8.07 14.40
C PHE A 193 1.97 -7.26 13.78
N GLY A 194 1.63 -6.18 13.08
CA GLY A 194 2.57 -5.43 12.25
C GLY A 194 1.88 -4.35 11.43
N SER A 195 2.65 -3.60 10.65
CA SER A 195 2.10 -2.59 9.73
C SER A 195 2.83 -2.65 8.39
N GLN A 196 2.13 -2.32 7.31
CA GLN A 196 2.68 -2.31 5.95
C GLN A 196 2.20 -1.07 5.19
N PRO A 197 3.12 -0.30 4.55
CA PRO A 197 2.74 0.73 3.60
C PRO A 197 1.92 0.14 2.44
N TRP A 198 0.85 0.83 2.06
CA TRP A 198 -0.06 0.42 0.99
C TRP A 198 -0.17 1.53 -0.06
N PRO A 199 0.77 1.62 -1.02
CA PRO A 199 0.96 2.77 -1.91
C PRO A 199 -0.03 2.80 -3.09
N TYR A 200 -1.29 2.43 -2.84
CA TYR A 200 -2.35 2.27 -3.84
C TYR A 200 -3.63 3.05 -3.44
N PRO A 201 -3.62 4.39 -3.38
CA PRO A 201 -2.54 5.30 -3.81
C PRO A 201 -1.61 5.78 -2.67
N CYS A 202 -2.09 5.93 -1.44
CA CYS A 202 -1.33 6.33 -0.25
C CYS A 202 -2.00 5.80 1.02
N GLY A 203 -1.44 4.80 1.67
CA GLY A 203 -2.10 4.16 2.82
C GLY A 203 -1.14 3.44 3.76
N LEU A 204 -1.61 3.20 4.97
CA LEU A 204 -0.92 2.38 5.97
C LEU A 204 -1.88 1.32 6.48
N MET A 205 -1.56 0.06 6.22
CA MET A 205 -2.32 -1.08 6.72
C MET A 205 -1.74 -1.53 8.07
N VAL A 206 -2.60 -1.70 9.07
CA VAL A 206 -2.23 -2.11 10.43
C VAL A 206 -2.86 -3.45 10.76
N GLY A 207 -2.03 -4.47 10.90
CA GLY A 207 -2.42 -5.85 11.09
C GLY A 207 -2.65 -6.23 12.55
N PHE A 208 -3.70 -7.01 12.80
CA PHE A 208 -4.06 -7.54 14.11
C PHE A 208 -4.45 -9.03 14.05
N ASN A 209 -4.34 -9.68 15.20
CA ASN A 209 -5.01 -10.94 15.51
C ASN A 209 -6.05 -10.70 16.61
N ALA A 210 -7.19 -11.38 16.55
CA ALA A 210 -8.21 -11.30 17.59
C ALA A 210 -8.88 -12.66 17.81
N ASP A 211 -9.50 -12.86 18.98
CA ASP A 211 -10.24 -14.08 19.28
C ASP A 211 -11.74 -13.82 19.18
N TYR A 212 -12.49 -14.77 18.61
CA TYR A 212 -13.94 -14.74 18.58
C TYR A 212 -14.53 -14.73 20.00
N ASP A 213 -15.53 -13.87 20.24
CA ASP A 213 -16.18 -13.69 21.55
C ASP A 213 -17.71 -13.94 21.51
N GLY A 214 -18.31 -14.14 20.33
CA GLY A 214 -19.74 -14.42 20.20
C GLY A 214 -20.38 -13.82 18.96
N GLY A 215 -21.67 -14.10 18.76
CA GLY A 215 -22.46 -13.62 17.62
C GLY A 215 -22.57 -14.64 16.49
N ASP A 216 -23.58 -14.46 15.64
CA ASP A 216 -23.77 -15.31 14.46
C ASP A 216 -23.17 -14.61 13.24
N LEU A 217 -22.49 -15.37 12.38
CA LEU A 217 -21.89 -14.83 11.16
C LEU A 217 -22.99 -14.31 10.22
N GLN A 218 -23.07 -12.99 10.09
CA GLN A 218 -24.02 -12.29 9.25
C GLN A 218 -23.27 -11.30 8.38
N LEU A 219 -23.06 -11.67 7.12
CA LEU A 219 -22.26 -10.89 6.19
C LEU A 219 -23.02 -9.67 5.68
N GLN A 220 -22.39 -8.51 5.75
CA GLN A 220 -22.90 -7.29 5.16
C GLN A 220 -22.82 -7.37 3.63
N GLN A 221 -23.94 -7.68 2.98
CA GLN A 221 -23.96 -8.02 1.54
C GLN A 221 -23.55 -6.88 0.59
N SER A 222 -23.55 -5.62 1.07
CA SER A 222 -23.02 -4.47 0.32
C SER A 222 -21.51 -4.56 0.11
N GLU A 223 -20.79 -5.16 1.05
CA GLU A 223 -19.32 -5.16 1.09
C GLU A 223 -18.74 -6.55 0.91
N ILE A 224 -19.34 -7.56 1.56
CA ILE A 224 -18.85 -8.93 1.58
C ILE A 224 -19.81 -9.86 0.85
N SER A 225 -19.27 -10.61 -0.11
CA SER A 225 -20.04 -11.57 -0.92
C SER A 225 -20.05 -12.98 -0.35
N LYS A 226 -18.98 -13.39 0.34
CA LYS A 226 -18.81 -14.72 0.93
C LYS A 226 -17.94 -14.58 2.18
N GLY A 227 -18.12 -15.46 3.15
CA GLY A 227 -17.33 -15.47 4.37
C GLY A 227 -17.62 -16.75 5.15
N ALA A 228 -16.57 -17.38 5.67
CA ALA A 228 -16.68 -18.64 6.39
C ALA A 228 -15.48 -18.84 7.31
N TRP A 229 -15.65 -19.79 8.24
CA TRP A 229 -14.57 -20.29 9.08
C TRP A 229 -13.78 -21.36 8.30
N PHE A 230 -12.45 -21.29 8.37
CA PHE A 230 -11.55 -22.18 7.65
C PHE A 230 -10.47 -22.72 8.59
N THR A 231 -10.21 -24.03 8.51
CA THR A 231 -9.04 -24.66 9.14
C THR A 231 -7.85 -24.60 8.18
N LYS A 232 -6.66 -24.94 8.69
CA LYS A 232 -5.43 -25.02 7.89
C LYS A 232 -5.53 -26.03 6.74
N GLU A 233 -6.28 -27.10 6.92
CA GLU A 233 -6.45 -28.20 5.97
C GLU A 233 -7.44 -27.88 4.84
N ASN A 234 -8.25 -26.83 5.02
CA ASN A 234 -9.32 -26.46 4.08
C ASN A 234 -9.26 -24.98 3.68
N LEU A 235 -8.06 -24.43 3.54
CA LEU A 235 -7.91 -23.03 3.14
C LEU A 235 -8.40 -22.79 1.70
N PRO A 236 -9.11 -21.68 1.46
CA PRO A 236 -9.49 -21.27 0.11
C PRO A 236 -8.27 -20.70 -0.62
N ASN A 237 -8.49 -20.14 -1.82
CA ASN A 237 -7.48 -19.27 -2.42
C ASN A 237 -7.27 -18.04 -1.53
N ILE A 238 -6.02 -17.75 -1.15
CA ILE A 238 -5.64 -16.68 -0.21
C ILE A 238 -4.78 -15.61 -0.89
N PRO A 239 -4.61 -14.42 -0.30
CA PRO A 239 -3.87 -13.32 -0.92
C PRO A 239 -2.41 -13.69 -1.23
N GLU A 240 -1.83 -12.96 -2.19
CA GLU A 240 -0.42 -13.12 -2.56
C GLU A 240 0.55 -12.65 -1.47
N ARG A 241 1.79 -13.19 -1.52
CA ARG A 241 2.86 -13.01 -0.52
C ARG A 241 3.27 -11.57 -0.25
N LEU A 242 3.01 -10.67 -1.19
CA LEU A 242 3.26 -9.24 -1.00
C LEU A 242 2.44 -8.64 0.16
N SER A 243 1.21 -9.14 0.39
CA SER A 243 0.27 -8.46 1.29
C SER A 243 0.47 -8.80 2.76
N ILE A 244 0.25 -7.84 3.65
CA ILE A 244 0.21 -8.08 5.10
C ILE A 244 -0.85 -9.12 5.49
N ALA A 245 -1.96 -9.19 4.76
CA ALA A 245 -2.96 -10.24 4.93
C ALA A 245 -2.33 -11.64 4.79
N ARG A 246 -1.50 -11.82 3.77
CA ARG A 246 -0.77 -13.07 3.56
C ARG A 246 0.31 -13.30 4.62
N MET A 247 0.99 -12.25 5.08
CA MET A 247 1.97 -12.36 6.17
C MET A 247 1.33 -12.86 7.47
N ILE A 248 0.15 -12.34 7.84
CA ILE A 248 -0.59 -12.77 9.03
C ILE A 248 -1.05 -14.23 8.88
N LEU A 249 -1.56 -14.59 7.70
CA LEU A 249 -1.99 -15.97 7.42
C LEU A 249 -0.82 -16.96 7.45
N ASP A 250 0.31 -16.62 6.83
CA ASP A 250 1.50 -17.47 6.83
C ASP A 250 2.04 -17.67 8.27
N ASP A 251 2.00 -16.63 9.12
CA ASP A 251 2.35 -16.76 10.55
C ASP A 251 1.44 -17.78 11.25
N TRP A 252 0.12 -17.63 11.14
CA TRP A 252 -0.83 -18.57 11.73
C TRP A 252 -0.68 -20.00 11.19
N ILE A 253 -0.50 -20.17 9.87
CA ILE A 253 -0.29 -21.48 9.23
C ILE A 253 0.95 -22.17 9.84
N ASN A 254 2.04 -21.45 10.01
CA ASN A 254 3.32 -21.98 10.48
C ASN A 254 3.36 -22.26 12.00
N GLN A 255 2.45 -21.70 12.80
CA GLN A 255 2.35 -22.03 14.22
C GLN A 255 2.00 -23.52 14.38
N THR A 256 2.85 -24.29 15.07
CA THR A 256 2.57 -25.70 15.38
C THR A 256 1.54 -25.76 16.51
N SER A 257 0.44 -26.49 16.32
CA SER A 257 -0.47 -26.82 17.43
C SER A 257 0.33 -27.61 18.46
N ILE A 258 0.46 -27.06 19.68
CA ILE A 258 1.13 -27.73 20.81
C ILE A 258 0.28 -28.89 21.30
#